data_AF-B8HSE6-F1
#
_entry.id   AF-B8HSE6-F1
#
_cell.length_a   1.000
_cell.length_b   1.000
_cell.length_c   1.000
_cell.angle_alpha   90.00
_cell.angle_beta   90.00
_cell.angle_gamma   90.00
#
_symmetry.space_group_name_H-M   'P 1'
#
loop_
_entity.id
_entity.type
_entity.pdbx_description
1 polymer ?
#
loop_
_entity_poly.entity_id
_entity_poly.type
_entity_poly.pdbx_seq_one_letter_code
_entity_poly.pdbx_strand_id
1 'polypeptide(L)'
;MKNQVVCSTYLAPLTSYYVRKLLRQYGQELQSVLVEGAGQVADWQTDLNAVLESLYIEEEEINCSARELETLIQQHQFLAAQGDLYSTQMENIEQQVFWLLGLKWI
;
A
#
# COMPACT_ATOMS: atom_id res chain seq x y z
N MET A 1 9.53 -24.18 -22.95
CA MET A 1 8.98 -22.83 -23.23
C MET A 1 7.76 -22.65 -22.33
N LYS A 2 7.92 -21.99 -21.18
CA LYS A 2 6.79 -21.60 -20.34
C LYS A 2 6.42 -20.18 -20.76
N ASN A 3 5.34 -20.05 -21.53
CA ASN A 3 4.64 -18.78 -21.66
C ASN A 3 3.90 -18.55 -20.34
N GLN A 4 4.54 -17.85 -19.40
CA GLN A 4 3.79 -17.16 -18.36
C GLN A 4 3.44 -15.80 -18.96
N VAL A 5 2.15 -15.59 -19.17
CA VAL A 5 1.60 -14.25 -19.31
C VAL A 5 1.75 -13.63 -17.91
N VAL A 6 2.86 -12.93 -17.72
CA VAL A 6 3.16 -12.09 -16.56
C VAL A 6 2.18 -10.92 -16.62
N CYS A 7 1.00 -11.08 -16.01
CA CYS A 7 0.16 -9.94 -15.70
C CYS A 7 0.77 -9.28 -14.47
N SER A 8 1.74 -8.38 -14.71
CA SER A 8 2.12 -7.38 -13.71
C SER A 8 0.85 -6.61 -13.36
N THR A 9 0.27 -6.91 -12.20
CA THR A 9 -0.99 -6.30 -11.78
C THR A 9 -0.65 -4.98 -11.13
N TYR A 10 -0.61 -3.93 -11.93
CA TYR A 10 -0.49 -2.57 -11.42
C TYR A 10 -1.70 -2.23 -10.55
N LEU A 11 -1.46 -1.51 -9.46
CA LEU A 11 -2.52 -0.95 -8.63
C LEU A 11 -3.50 -0.16 -9.50
N ALA A 12 -4.80 -0.39 -9.32
CA ALA A 12 -5.82 0.40 -9.98
C ALA A 12 -5.60 1.91 -9.70
N PRO A 13 -5.81 2.81 -10.68
CA PRO A 13 -5.55 4.24 -10.50
C PRO A 13 -6.27 4.86 -9.28
N LEU A 14 -7.48 4.37 -9.00
CA LEU A 14 -8.27 4.80 -7.84
C LEU A 14 -7.61 4.38 -6.52
N THR A 15 -7.11 3.14 -6.45
CA THR A 15 -6.37 2.63 -5.30
C THR A 15 -5.11 3.46 -5.07
N SER A 16 -4.33 3.70 -6.12
CA SER A 16 -3.13 4.53 -6.01
C SER A 16 -3.43 5.95 -5.56
N TYR A 17 -4.54 6.54 -6.02
CA TYR A 17 -4.99 7.85 -5.57
C TYR A 17 -5.32 7.85 -4.07
N TYR A 18 -6.08 6.85 -3.60
CA TYR A 18 -6.50 6.76 -2.22
C TYR A 18 -5.34 6.47 -1.27
N VAL A 19 -4.44 5.56 -1.63
CA VAL A 19 -3.22 5.31 -0.84
C VAL A 19 -2.39 6.59 -0.71
N ARG A 20 -2.18 7.33 -1.81
CA ARG A 20 -1.48 8.63 -1.76
C ARG A 20 -2.20 9.65 -0.88
N LYS A 21 -3.55 9.63 -0.85
CA LYS A 21 -4.34 10.49 0.05
C LYS A 21 -4.06 10.15 1.52
N LEU A 22 -4.07 8.88 1.89
CA LEU A 22 -3.76 8.43 3.26
C LEU A 22 -2.32 8.77 3.65
N LEU A 23 -1.35 8.52 2.77
CA LEU A 23 0.05 8.87 3.01
C LEU A 23 0.27 10.37 3.21
N ARG A 24 -0.49 11.23 2.51
CA ARG A 24 -0.44 12.67 2.72
C ARG A 24 -1.08 13.11 4.03
N GLN A 25 -2.15 12.43 4.44
CA GLN A 25 -2.84 12.73 5.70
C GLN A 25 -1.94 12.43 6.90
N TYR A 26 -1.20 11.33 6.86
CA TYR A 26 -0.39 10.85 7.99
C TYR A 26 1.12 10.97 7.78
N GLY A 27 1.57 11.65 6.72
CA GLY A 27 2.98 11.63 6.30
C GLY A 27 3.98 12.13 7.34
N GLN A 28 3.56 12.96 8.30
CA GLN A 28 4.41 13.42 9.41
C GLN A 28 4.46 12.43 10.59
N GLU A 29 3.55 11.46 10.62
CA GLU A 29 3.38 10.47 11.69
C GLU A 29 3.88 9.08 11.26
N LEU A 30 4.37 8.95 10.02
CA LEU A 30 4.86 7.70 9.46
C LEU A 30 6.39 7.71 9.33
N GLN A 31 7.01 6.59 9.68
CA GLN A 31 8.43 6.32 9.46
C GLN A 31 8.61 5.04 8.65
N SER A 32 9.66 5.00 7.82
CA SER A 32 10.05 3.78 7.14
C SER A 32 10.65 2.77 8.12
N VAL A 33 10.26 1.51 7.97
CA VAL A 33 10.80 0.37 8.73
C VAL A 33 11.96 -0.29 7.99
N LEU A 34 12.21 0.11 6.74
CA LEU A 34 13.28 -0.46 5.93
C LEU A 34 14.64 0.06 6.41
N VAL A 35 15.56 -0.88 6.64
CA VAL A 35 16.96 -0.57 6.98
C VAL A 35 17.65 0.01 5.75
N GLU A 36 18.51 1.02 5.93
CA GLU A 36 19.35 1.58 4.86
C GLU A 36 20.07 0.46 4.10
N GLY A 37 19.69 0.25 2.83
CA GLY A 37 20.25 -0.79 1.95
C GLY A 37 19.27 -1.88 1.49
N ALA A 38 18.06 -1.96 2.05
CA ALA A 38 17.04 -2.96 1.66
C ALA A 38 16.17 -2.57 0.45
N GLY A 39 16.59 -1.58 -0.33
CA GLY A 39 15.78 -0.97 -1.39
C GLY A 39 15.86 0.53 -1.24
N GLN A 40 15.98 1.26 -2.35
CA GLN A 40 15.77 2.70 -2.30
C GLN A 40 14.45 2.94 -1.57
N VAL A 41 14.45 3.89 -0.64
CA VAL A 41 13.23 4.43 -0.03
C VAL A 41 12.39 4.94 -1.21
N ALA A 42 11.59 4.05 -1.79
CA ALA A 42 10.83 4.35 -2.98
C ALA A 42 9.91 5.48 -2.57
N ASP A 43 10.01 6.58 -3.29
CA ASP A 43 9.25 7.78 -2.97
C ASP A 43 7.77 7.43 -3.16
N TRP A 44 7.12 7.11 -2.05
CA TRP A 44 5.71 6.72 -1.97
C TRP A 44 4.78 7.82 -2.49
N GLN A 45 5.30 9.02 -2.73
CA GLN A 45 4.58 10.11 -3.35
C GLN A 45 4.55 10.01 -4.88
N THR A 46 5.56 9.41 -5.51
CA THR A 46 5.68 9.35 -6.97
C THR A 46 5.14 8.04 -7.56
N ASP A 47 5.59 6.86 -7.13
CA ASP A 47 5.17 5.60 -7.74
C ASP A 47 5.00 4.44 -6.75
N LEU A 48 3.74 4.08 -6.44
CA LEU A 48 3.41 3.00 -5.52
C LEU A 48 3.69 1.61 -6.09
N ASN A 49 3.69 1.43 -7.42
CA ASN A 49 4.05 0.13 -7.99
C ASN A 49 5.56 -0.08 -7.87
N ALA A 50 6.35 0.96 -8.12
CA ALA A 50 7.80 0.91 -7.88
C ALA A 50 8.12 0.66 -6.40
N VAL A 51 7.31 1.19 -5.47
CA VAL A 51 7.43 0.86 -4.04
C VAL A 51 7.22 -0.63 -3.81
N LEU A 52 6.15 -1.23 -4.34
CA LEU A 52 5.90 -2.67 -4.20
C LEU A 52 7.01 -3.51 -4.84
N GLU A 53 7.47 -3.15 -6.03
CA GLU A 53 8.59 -3.82 -6.71
C GLU A 53 9.91 -3.70 -5.93
N SER A 54 10.09 -2.64 -5.13
CA SER A 54 11.27 -2.49 -4.26
C SER A 54 11.15 -3.28 -2.96
N LEU A 55 9.94 -3.51 -2.47
CA LEU A 55 9.65 -4.18 -1.20
C LEU A 55 9.57 -5.70 -1.33
N TYR A 56 9.09 -6.17 -2.47
CA TYR A 56 8.81 -7.58 -2.74
C TYR A 56 9.65 -8.03 -3.94
N ILE A 57 10.38 -9.12 -3.77
CA ILE A 57 11.33 -9.61 -4.78
C ILE A 57 10.61 -10.47 -5.82
N GLU A 58 9.68 -11.31 -5.36
CA GLU A 58 8.97 -12.26 -6.20
C GLU A 58 7.72 -11.61 -6.83
N GLU A 59 7.48 -11.90 -8.10
CA GLU A 59 6.34 -11.34 -8.84
C GLU A 59 4.99 -11.75 -8.21
N GLU A 60 4.90 -12.98 -7.72
CA GLU A 60 3.73 -13.46 -7.01
C GLU A 60 3.47 -12.66 -5.72
N GLU A 61 4.52 -12.28 -4.98
CA GLU A 61 4.40 -11.46 -3.77
C GLU A 61 3.97 -10.02 -4.10
N ILE A 62 4.55 -9.42 -5.15
CA ILE A 62 4.14 -8.09 -5.64
C ILE A 62 2.64 -8.11 -5.99
N ASN A 63 2.20 -9.11 -6.74
CA ASN A 63 0.80 -9.24 -7.15
C ASN A 63 -0.14 -9.50 -5.95
N CYS A 64 0.29 -10.29 -4.96
CA CYS A 64 -0.51 -10.53 -3.76
C CYS A 64 -0.67 -9.24 -2.95
N SER A 65 0.42 -8.52 -2.70
CA SER A 65 0.43 -7.25 -1.97
C SER A 65 -0.39 -6.17 -2.68
N ALA A 66 -0.32 -6.10 -4.02
CA ALA A 66 -1.14 -5.18 -4.80
C ALA A 66 -2.64 -5.46 -4.63
N ARG A 67 -3.06 -6.72 -4.73
CA ARG A 67 -4.47 -7.13 -4.53
C ARG A 67 -4.94 -6.92 -3.10
N GLU A 68 -4.06 -7.14 -2.13
CA GLU A 68 -4.35 -6.89 -0.72
C GLU A 68 -4.57 -5.39 -0.47
N LEU A 69 -3.70 -4.53 -1.00
CA LEU A 69 -3.88 -3.07 -0.97
C LEU A 69 -5.20 -2.64 -1.60
N GLU A 70 -5.58 -3.19 -2.75
CA GLU A 70 -6.88 -2.89 -3.37
C GLU A 70 -8.05 -3.27 -2.47
N THR A 71 -7.97 -4.44 -1.85
CA THR A 71 -9.02 -4.95 -0.96
C THR A 71 -9.14 -4.07 0.29
N LEU A 72 -8.02 -3.72 0.92
CA LEU A 72 -7.98 -2.85 2.10
C LEU A 72 -8.54 -1.46 1.80
N ILE A 73 -8.20 -0.89 0.65
CA ILE A 73 -8.68 0.44 0.26
C ILE A 73 -10.18 0.45 -0.07
N GLN A 74 -10.71 -0.64 -0.64
CA GLN A 74 -12.16 -0.79 -0.82
C GLN A 74 -12.89 -0.88 0.52
N GLN A 75 -12.35 -1.66 1.46
CA GLN A 75 -12.90 -1.78 2.82
C GLN A 75 -12.85 -0.44 3.55
N HIS A 76 -11.72 0.28 3.49
CA HIS A 76 -11.56 1.60 4.09
C HIS A 76 -12.60 2.58 3.56
N GLN A 77 -12.78 2.67 2.24
CA GLN A 77 -13.78 3.54 1.63
C GLN A 77 -15.21 3.19 2.03
N PHE A 78 -15.52 1.89 2.12
CA PHE A 78 -16.83 1.43 2.56
C PHE A 78 -17.13 1.79 4.02
N LEU A 79 -16.12 1.71 4.90
CA LEU A 79 -16.26 2.12 6.30
C LEU A 79 -16.31 3.65 6.44
N ALA A 80 -15.50 4.38 5.67
CA ALA A 80 -15.51 5.84 5.65
C ALA A 80 -16.89 6.42 5.26
N ALA A 81 -17.62 5.73 4.38
CA ALA A 81 -18.99 6.10 4.01
C ALA A 81 -20.02 5.92 5.15
N GLN A 82 -19.70 5.13 6.18
CA GLN A 82 -20.56 4.86 7.34
C GLN A 82 -20.28 5.80 8.52
N GLY A 83 -19.36 6.75 8.37
CA GLY A 83 -19.00 7.75 9.38
C GLY A 83 -18.14 7.20 10.53
N ASP A 84 -18.05 7.96 11.63
CA ASP A 84 -17.09 7.72 12.72
C ASP A 84 -17.35 6.46 13.56
N LEU A 85 -18.43 5.72 13.27
CA LEU A 85 -18.80 4.49 13.97
C LEU A 85 -17.73 3.38 13.85
N TYR A 86 -16.85 3.46 12.85
CA TYR A 86 -15.85 2.46 12.54
C TYR A 86 -14.40 3.00 12.58
N SER A 87 -14.16 4.07 13.32
CA SER A 87 -12.83 4.70 13.44
C SER A 87 -11.72 3.71 13.78
N THR A 88 -11.93 2.84 14.77
CA THR A 88 -10.94 1.81 15.14
C THR A 88 -10.67 0.80 14.02
N GLN A 89 -11.69 0.39 13.25
CA GLN A 89 -11.51 -0.52 12.12
C GLN A 89 -10.77 0.18 10.97
N MET A 90 -11.05 1.46 10.74
CA MET A 90 -10.35 2.25 9.74
C MET A 90 -8.87 2.41 10.10
N GLU A 91 -8.54 2.73 11.35
CA GLU A 91 -7.15 2.81 11.83
C GLU A 91 -6.41 1.47 11.64
N ASN A 92 -7.06 0.34 11.94
CA ASN A 92 -6.48 -0.99 11.71
C ASN A 92 -6.22 -1.27 10.22
N ILE A 93 -7.08 -0.80 9.32
CA ILE A 93 -6.88 -0.92 7.87
C ILE A 93 -5.74 -0.02 7.41
N GLU A 94 -5.70 1.22 7.89
CA GLU A 94 -4.63 2.18 7.59
C GLU A 94 -3.27 1.63 8.03
N GLN A 95 -3.18 1.04 9.22
CA GLN A 95 -1.97 0.38 9.70
C GLN A 95 -1.53 -0.77 8.78
N GLN A 96 -2.46 -1.60 8.30
CA GLN A 96 -2.15 -2.68 7.35
C GLN A 96 -1.67 -2.13 6.00
N VAL A 97 -2.31 -1.08 5.49
CA VAL A 97 -1.88 -0.39 4.25
C VAL A 97 -0.47 0.14 4.40
N PHE A 98 -0.14 0.81 5.51
CA PHE A 98 1.20 1.34 5.74
C PHE A 98 2.23 0.22 5.91
N TRP A 99 1.88 -0.87 6.58
CA TRP A 99 2.75 -2.01 6.74
C TRP A 99 3.14 -2.65 5.40
N LEU A 100 2.17 -2.83 4.49
CA LEU A 100 2.41 -3.32 3.12
C LEU A 100 3.32 -2.40 2.31
N LEU A 101 3.45 -1.13 2.71
CA LEU A 101 4.33 -0.14 2.09
C LEU A 101 5.64 0.04 2.87
N GLY A 102 5.94 -0.80 3.86
CA GLY A 102 7.14 -0.71 4.68
C GLY A 102 7.16 0.51 5.61
N LEU A 103 5.99 1.01 6.00
CA LEU A 103 5.80 2.17 6.88
C LEU A 103 5.14 1.76 8.20
N LYS A 104 5.43 2.51 9.26
CA LYS A 104 4.74 2.39 10.57
C LYS A 104 4.55 3.76 11.20
N TRP A 105 3.61 3.83 12.14
CA TRP A 105 3.44 4.99 13.00
C TRP A 105 4.71 5.25 13.84
N ILE A 106 4.99 6.53 14.11
CA ILE A 106 6.08 6.99 14.98
C ILE A 106 5.68 6.92 16.45
#